data_AF-A0A9E0VBS9-F1
#
_entry.id   AF-A0A9E0VBS9-F1
#
_cell.length_a   1.000
_cell.length_b   1.000
_cell.length_c   1.000
_cell.angle_alpha   90.00
_cell.angle_beta   90.00
_cell.angle_gamma   90.00
#
_symmetry.space_group_name_H-M   'P 1'
#
loop_
_entity.id
_entity.type
_entity.pdbx_description
1 polymer ?
#
loop_
_entity_poly.entity_id
_entity_poly.type
_entity_poly.pdbx_seq_one_letter_code
_entity_poly.pdbx_strand_id
1 'polypeptide(L)'
;MPKRRKKTAPQSPKLRAKLKGQKGKKAAKQQAITLCPRKLALAKKYVQIRRGSKDKRFQWKKLDKNLTRAECSEIRKYVRQEKLMPEVKFVTGTKFPIFPPETVAAEIKLPPDMWKKGDKEQFDWLDKEYEKGMKEKPPKYKSKGDKAYTWHHHHEDGKMQLVEYGTHNSTKHDGGRTTWAKGGR
;
A
#
# COMPACT_ATOMS: atom_id res chain seq x y z
N MET A 1 41.01 -4.25 -66.85
CA MET A 1 40.07 -5.40 -66.83
C MET A 1 40.06 -5.98 -65.41
N PRO A 2 38.95 -6.46 -64.83
CA PRO A 2 37.83 -5.66 -64.33
C PRO A 2 37.44 -5.93 -62.85
N LYS A 3 36.94 -4.86 -62.20
CA LYS A 3 35.72 -4.77 -61.36
C LYS A 3 35.48 -5.84 -60.26
N ARG A 4 35.39 -5.36 -59.00
CA ARG A 4 34.13 -5.51 -58.26
C ARG A 4 33.85 -4.40 -57.24
N ARG A 5 32.75 -3.70 -57.52
CA ARG A 5 32.06 -2.69 -56.71
C ARG A 5 31.43 -3.30 -55.45
N LYS A 6 31.45 -2.57 -54.34
CA LYS A 6 30.26 -2.23 -53.53
C LYS A 6 30.46 -0.77 -53.06
N LYS A 7 29.67 0.21 -53.54
CA LYS A 7 28.35 0.61 -53.02
C LYS A 7 28.48 0.88 -51.50
N THR A 8 28.36 2.08 -50.95
CA THR A 8 27.37 3.14 -51.20
C THR A 8 27.83 4.52 -50.70
N ALA A 9 27.12 5.51 -51.21
CA ALA A 9 27.28 6.96 -51.19
C ALA A 9 27.21 7.65 -49.79
N PRO A 10 27.53 8.97 -49.74
CA PRO A 10 27.78 9.75 -48.53
C PRO A 10 26.53 10.55 -48.07
N GLN A 11 26.74 11.45 -47.09
CA GLN A 11 25.83 12.52 -46.60
C GLN A 11 24.86 12.09 -45.48
N SER A 12 24.58 12.83 -44.40
CA SER A 12 24.93 14.20 -43.98
C SER A 12 24.51 14.37 -42.50
N PRO A 13 25.09 15.32 -41.75
CA PRO A 13 24.67 15.63 -40.38
C PRO A 13 23.42 16.52 -40.40
N LYS A 14 22.27 15.98 -39.99
CA LYS A 14 21.08 16.77 -39.65
C LYS A 14 20.41 16.15 -38.43
N LEU A 15 20.45 16.84 -37.30
CA LEU A 15 19.22 17.25 -36.61
C LEU A 15 19.57 18.27 -35.51
N ARG A 16 19.54 19.54 -35.90
CA ARG A 16 19.37 20.69 -35.00
C ARG A 16 17.86 20.89 -34.79
N ALA A 17 17.50 21.21 -33.55
CA ALA A 17 16.23 21.81 -33.11
C ALA A 17 14.95 20.96 -33.14
N LYS A 18 14.54 20.51 -31.95
CA LYS A 18 13.12 20.48 -31.53
C LYS A 18 13.01 20.71 -30.01
N LEU A 19 13.39 21.91 -29.56
CA LEU A 19 12.87 22.45 -28.31
C LEU A 19 11.49 23.04 -28.63
N LYS A 20 10.43 22.21 -28.57
CA LYS A 20 9.05 22.71 -28.57
C LYS A 20 8.48 22.53 -27.16
N GLY A 21 8.06 23.66 -26.61
CA GLY A 21 7.66 23.89 -25.23
C GLY A 21 6.90 22.75 -24.56
N GLN A 22 7.49 22.21 -23.50
CA GLN A 22 6.70 21.76 -22.37
C GLN A 22 6.05 23.01 -21.77
N LYS A 23 4.80 23.28 -22.13
CA LYS A 23 3.94 24.15 -21.33
C LYS A 23 3.94 23.53 -19.93
N GLY A 24 4.65 24.19 -19.01
CA GLY A 24 4.62 23.83 -17.60
C GLY A 24 3.17 23.69 -17.19
N LYS A 25 2.77 22.48 -16.80
CA LYS A 25 1.52 22.28 -16.06
C LYS A 25 1.71 23.11 -14.80
N LYS A 26 1.08 24.29 -14.73
CA LYS A 26 0.99 25.06 -13.49
C LYS A 26 0.47 24.08 -12.44
N ALA A 27 1.29 23.80 -11.42
CA ALA A 27 0.84 23.07 -10.25
C ALA A 27 -0.33 23.87 -9.69
N ALA A 28 -1.55 23.37 -9.86
CA ALA A 28 -2.70 23.93 -9.19
C ALA A 28 -2.40 23.80 -7.69
N LYS A 29 -2.19 24.93 -7.00
CA LYS A 29 -2.10 24.95 -5.54
C LYS A 29 -3.39 24.31 -5.04
N GLN A 30 -3.28 23.08 -4.52
CA GLN A 30 -4.40 22.39 -3.91
C GLN A 30 -4.82 23.26 -2.71
N GLN A 31 -5.95 23.95 -2.81
CA GLN A 31 -6.49 24.69 -1.66
C GLN A 31 -6.80 23.68 -0.55
N ALA A 32 -6.43 24.03 0.69
CA ALA A 32 -6.70 23.19 1.85
C ALA A 32 -8.22 23.03 1.98
N ILE A 33 -8.69 21.79 1.98
CA ILE A 33 -10.11 21.48 2.14
C ILE A 33 -10.46 21.66 3.61
N THR A 34 -11.40 22.56 3.88
CA THR A 34 -12.03 22.70 5.20
C THR A 34 -13.40 22.03 5.16
N LEU A 35 -13.64 21.07 6.06
CA LEU A 35 -14.93 20.39 6.18
C LEU A 35 -15.82 21.08 7.22
N CYS A 36 -17.13 21.05 7.01
CA CYS A 36 -18.09 21.43 8.06
C CYS A 36 -18.06 20.41 9.23
N PRO A 37 -18.54 20.77 10.44
CA PRO A 37 -18.46 19.90 11.61
C PRO A 37 -19.06 18.50 11.40
N ARG A 38 -20.21 18.42 10.69
CA ARG A 38 -20.81 17.13 10.31
C ARG A 38 -19.86 16.27 9.48
N LYS A 39 -19.26 16.84 8.42
CA LYS A 39 -18.34 16.12 7.54
C LYS A 39 -17.03 15.75 8.25
N LEU A 40 -16.57 16.58 9.20
CA LEU A 40 -15.41 16.27 10.04
C LEU A 40 -15.67 15.04 10.93
N ALA A 41 -16.84 14.98 11.58
CA ALA A 41 -17.24 13.81 12.35
C ALA A 41 -17.33 12.54 11.48
N LEU A 42 -17.87 12.67 10.27
CA LEU A 42 -17.92 11.57 9.29
C LEU A 42 -16.52 11.15 8.82
N ALA A 43 -15.58 12.08 8.67
CA ALA A 43 -14.20 11.76 8.33
C ALA A 43 -13.50 10.96 9.43
N LYS A 44 -13.69 11.32 10.71
CA LYS A 44 -13.18 10.55 11.86
C LYS A 44 -13.76 9.13 11.89
N LYS A 45 -15.08 9.01 11.73
CA LYS A 45 -15.77 7.70 11.64
C LYS A 45 -15.29 6.88 10.44
N TYR A 46 -15.09 7.51 9.29
CA TYR A 46 -14.54 6.87 8.09
C TYR A 46 -13.17 6.24 8.37
N VAL A 47 -12.26 6.97 9.01
CA VAL A 47 -10.93 6.47 9.38
C VAL A 47 -11.04 5.28 10.34
N GLN A 48 -11.85 5.40 11.39
CA GLN A 48 -12.05 4.33 12.38
C GLN A 48 -12.58 3.05 11.71
N ILE A 49 -13.63 3.17 10.90
CA ILE A 49 -14.17 2.03 10.17
C ILE A 49 -13.12 1.47 9.21
N ARG A 50 -12.37 2.32 8.49
CA ARG A 50 -11.41 1.84 7.49
C ARG A 50 -10.24 1.09 8.12
N ARG A 51 -9.73 1.51 9.28
CA ARG A 51 -8.65 0.82 10.02
C ARG A 51 -9.09 -0.54 10.57
N GLY A 52 -10.36 -0.69 10.96
CA GLY A 52 -10.91 -1.96 11.47
C GLY A 52 -11.68 -2.81 10.45
N SER A 53 -11.95 -2.31 9.24
CA SER A 53 -12.88 -2.96 8.30
C SER A 53 -12.25 -4.17 7.62
N LYS A 54 -13.02 -5.26 7.62
CA LYS A 54 -12.74 -6.48 6.85
C LYS A 54 -13.00 -6.32 5.35
N ASP A 55 -13.66 -5.23 4.93
CA ASP A 55 -14.06 -5.04 3.56
C ASP A 55 -12.91 -4.49 2.71
N LYS A 56 -12.51 -5.23 1.67
CA LYS A 56 -11.57 -4.74 0.65
C LYS A 56 -12.05 -3.40 0.07
N ARG A 57 -13.36 -3.29 -0.19
CA ARG A 57 -14.03 -2.08 -0.65
C ARG A 57 -14.86 -1.46 0.46
N PHE A 58 -14.56 -0.21 0.79
CA PHE A 58 -15.36 0.53 1.76
C PHE A 58 -16.75 0.84 1.21
N GLN A 59 -17.79 0.54 2.00
CA GLN A 59 -19.17 0.85 1.65
C GLN A 59 -19.60 2.16 2.33
N TRP A 60 -19.76 3.22 1.56
CA TRP A 60 -20.16 4.55 2.06
C TRP A 60 -21.50 4.54 2.80
N LYS A 61 -22.42 3.66 2.41
CA LYS A 61 -23.71 3.46 3.09
C LYS A 61 -23.59 3.01 4.56
N LYS A 62 -22.46 2.42 4.96
CA LYS A 62 -22.17 2.07 6.37
C LYS A 62 -21.83 3.30 7.21
N LEU A 63 -21.37 4.37 6.57
CA LEU A 63 -21.03 5.62 7.22
C LEU A 63 -22.26 6.51 7.36
N ASP A 64 -22.97 6.72 6.23
CA ASP A 64 -24.23 7.44 6.16
C ASP A 64 -24.88 7.10 4.80
N LYS A 65 -26.16 6.70 4.81
CA LYS A 65 -26.91 6.27 3.61
C LYS A 65 -27.17 7.44 2.64
N ASN A 66 -27.16 8.67 3.14
CA ASN A 66 -27.52 9.88 2.41
C ASN A 66 -26.31 10.65 1.87
N LEU A 67 -25.10 10.09 2.00
CA LEU A 67 -23.90 10.73 1.46
C LEU A 67 -23.89 10.74 -0.06
N THR A 68 -23.74 11.93 -0.63
CA THR A 68 -23.53 12.10 -2.06
C THR A 68 -22.12 11.67 -2.46
N ARG A 69 -21.93 11.38 -3.76
CA ARG A 69 -20.60 11.04 -4.31
C ARG A 69 -19.58 12.17 -4.12
N ALA A 70 -20.04 13.42 -4.17
CA ALA A 70 -19.21 14.60 -3.95
C ALA A 70 -18.71 14.67 -2.50
N GLU A 71 -19.59 14.51 -1.52
CA GLU A 71 -19.22 14.48 -0.09
C GLU A 71 -18.27 13.32 0.23
N CYS A 72 -18.50 12.14 -0.34
CA CYS A 72 -17.58 11.00 -0.21
C CYS A 72 -16.19 11.29 -0.80
N SER A 73 -16.11 12.14 -1.83
CA SER A 73 -14.86 12.59 -2.44
C SER A 73 -14.16 13.60 -1.55
N GLU A 74 -14.90 14.57 -1.00
CA GLU A 74 -14.38 15.57 -0.06
C GLU A 74 -13.82 14.93 1.20
N ILE A 75 -14.55 14.01 1.83
CA ILE A 75 -14.09 13.28 3.03
C ILE A 75 -12.79 12.55 2.73
N ARG A 76 -12.69 11.86 1.58
CA ARG A 76 -11.44 11.17 1.18
C ARG A 76 -10.28 12.12 0.92
N LYS A 77 -10.54 13.28 0.30
CA LYS A 77 -9.48 14.26 0.05
C LYS A 77 -9.00 14.88 1.37
N TYR A 78 -9.91 15.22 2.27
CA TYR A 78 -9.59 15.72 3.60
C TYR A 78 -8.74 14.72 4.39
N VAL A 79 -9.15 13.45 4.46
CA VAL A 79 -8.41 12.40 5.16
C VAL A 79 -6.98 12.23 4.61
N ARG A 80 -6.79 12.39 3.30
CA ARG A 80 -5.45 12.37 2.68
C ARG A 80 -4.64 13.62 2.98
N GLN A 81 -5.26 14.80 2.90
CA GLN A 81 -4.61 16.08 3.19
C GLN A 81 -4.12 16.15 4.63
N GLU A 82 -4.99 15.76 5.56
CA GLU A 82 -4.70 15.74 7.00
C GLU A 82 -3.92 14.50 7.44
N LYS A 83 -3.55 13.62 6.50
CA LYS A 83 -2.79 12.37 6.75
C LYS A 83 -3.40 11.53 7.88
N LEU A 84 -4.74 11.54 8.00
CA LEU A 84 -5.45 10.77 9.03
C LEU A 84 -5.47 9.27 8.75
N MET A 85 -5.04 8.88 7.54
CA MET A 85 -4.78 7.50 7.19
C MET A 85 -3.32 7.35 6.74
N PRO A 86 -2.69 6.22 7.11
CA PRO A 86 -1.34 5.91 6.68
C PRO A 86 -1.29 5.74 5.16
N GLU A 87 -0.32 6.39 4.54
CA GLU A 87 -0.05 6.24 3.11
C GLU A 87 0.96 5.12 2.90
N VAL A 88 0.53 4.03 2.29
CA VAL A 88 1.42 2.90 1.96
C VAL A 88 2.18 3.25 0.68
N LYS A 89 3.50 3.33 0.79
CA LYS A 89 4.40 3.48 -0.35
C LYS A 89 4.71 2.12 -0.95
N PHE A 90 5.39 2.11 -2.09
CA PHE A 90 5.82 0.88 -2.76
C PHE A 90 7.30 0.95 -3.08
N VAL A 91 7.98 -0.21 -3.09
CA VAL A 91 9.33 -0.32 -3.61
C VAL A 91 9.31 0.03 -5.10
N THR A 92 10.19 0.95 -5.52
CA THR A 92 10.25 1.50 -6.87
C THR A 92 10.25 0.40 -7.94
N GLY A 93 9.32 0.48 -8.89
CA GLY A 93 9.20 -0.50 -9.99
C GLY A 93 8.50 -1.81 -9.61
N THR A 94 8.03 -1.97 -8.36
CA THR A 94 7.33 -3.19 -7.91
C THR A 94 5.98 -2.86 -7.29
N LYS A 95 5.23 -3.90 -6.88
CA LYS A 95 4.01 -3.76 -6.08
C LYS A 95 4.21 -4.17 -4.62
N PHE A 96 5.46 -4.30 -4.16
CA PHE A 96 5.74 -4.61 -2.76
C PHE A 96 5.49 -3.37 -1.89
N PRO A 97 4.61 -3.46 -0.88
CA PRO A 97 4.25 -2.33 -0.06
C PRO A 97 5.36 -2.06 0.95
N ILE A 98 5.56 -0.78 1.26
CA ILE A 98 6.33 -0.30 2.38
C ILE A 98 5.30 0.28 3.35
N PHE A 99 4.93 -0.52 4.36
CA PHE A 99 4.01 -0.08 5.39
C PHE A 99 4.68 0.99 6.27
N PRO A 100 3.99 2.09 6.58
CA PRO A 100 4.50 3.09 7.50
C PRO A 100 4.74 2.48 8.89
N PRO A 101 5.83 2.85 9.61
CA PRO A 101 6.16 2.27 10.91
C PRO A 101 5.02 2.36 11.94
N GLU A 102 4.21 3.41 11.90
CA GLU A 102 3.07 3.60 12.79
C GLU A 102 1.93 2.58 12.58
N THR A 103 1.97 1.82 11.49
CA THR A 103 1.02 0.74 11.17
C THR A 103 1.58 -0.65 11.44
N VAL A 104 2.87 -0.75 11.76
CA VAL A 104 3.59 -1.99 12.01
C VAL A 104 3.74 -2.15 13.52
N ALA A 105 3.08 -3.14 14.11
CA ALA A 105 3.18 -3.44 15.53
C ALA A 105 4.45 -4.25 15.87
N ALA A 106 4.89 -5.10 14.96
CA ALA A 106 6.12 -5.88 15.11
C ALA A 106 6.68 -6.35 13.78
N GLU A 107 7.98 -6.60 13.75
CA GLU A 107 8.68 -7.29 12.68
C GLU A 107 9.38 -8.52 13.25
N ILE A 108 9.15 -9.68 12.66
CA ILE A 108 9.76 -10.95 13.09
C ILE A 108 10.30 -11.66 11.86
N LYS A 109 11.49 -12.26 11.99
CA LYS A 109 12.07 -13.09 10.94
C LYS A 109 11.63 -14.54 11.12
N LEU A 110 10.88 -15.03 10.15
CA LEU A 110 10.45 -16.41 10.06
C LEU A 110 11.65 -17.30 9.69
N PRO A 111 11.90 -18.40 10.41
CA PRO A 111 13.03 -19.28 10.12
C PRO A 111 12.79 -20.08 8.83
N PRO A 112 13.88 -20.50 8.12
CA PRO A 112 13.77 -21.12 6.79
C PRO A 112 12.91 -22.39 6.71
N ASP A 113 12.89 -23.18 7.78
CA ASP A 113 12.04 -24.37 7.93
C ASP A 113 10.53 -24.04 7.88
N MET A 114 10.18 -22.83 8.30
CA MET A 114 8.80 -22.32 8.30
C MET A 114 8.38 -21.67 6.97
N TRP A 115 9.32 -21.37 6.05
CA TRP A 115 8.99 -20.67 4.79
C TRP A 115 8.06 -21.49 3.89
N LYS A 116 8.17 -22.82 3.93
CA LYS A 116 7.37 -23.72 3.10
C LYS A 116 6.04 -24.14 3.74
N LYS A 117 5.75 -23.67 4.97
CA LYS A 117 4.53 -23.97 5.71
C LYS A 117 3.34 -23.10 5.27
N GLY A 118 2.12 -23.52 5.62
CA GLY A 118 0.92 -22.73 5.32
C GLY A 118 0.79 -21.49 6.21
N ASP A 119 -0.05 -20.52 5.81
CA ASP A 119 -0.26 -19.28 6.57
C ASP A 119 -0.64 -19.52 8.02
N LYS A 120 -1.50 -20.51 8.25
CA LYS A 120 -1.92 -20.83 9.61
C LYS A 120 -0.72 -21.24 10.47
N GLU A 121 0.13 -22.15 9.98
CA GLU A 121 1.31 -22.59 10.72
C GLU A 121 2.31 -21.44 10.91
N GLN A 122 2.54 -20.63 9.87
CA GLN A 122 3.41 -19.46 9.95
C GLN A 122 2.91 -18.45 10.98
N PHE A 123 1.62 -18.13 10.96
CA PHE A 123 1.02 -17.13 11.85
C PHE A 123 0.95 -17.65 13.28
N ASP A 124 0.60 -18.92 13.49
CA ASP A 124 0.61 -19.55 14.82
C ASP A 124 2.04 -19.54 15.43
N TRP A 125 3.08 -19.73 14.60
CA TRP A 125 4.47 -19.62 15.04
C TRP A 125 4.86 -18.17 15.38
N LEU A 126 4.49 -17.22 14.52
CA LEU A 126 4.78 -15.80 14.73
C LEU A 126 4.08 -15.24 15.96
N ASP A 127 2.83 -15.66 16.22
CA ASP A 127 2.08 -15.26 17.42
C ASP A 127 2.80 -15.72 18.69
N LYS A 128 3.29 -16.96 18.73
CA LYS A 128 4.10 -17.47 19.84
C LYS A 128 5.41 -16.70 20.00
N GLU A 129 6.07 -16.36 18.89
CA GLU A 129 7.32 -15.62 18.93
C GLU A 129 7.12 -14.18 19.41
N TYR A 130 6.02 -13.55 18.98
CA TYR A 130 5.60 -12.24 19.48
C TYR A 130 5.35 -12.27 20.99
N GLU A 131 4.62 -13.28 21.49
CA GLU A 131 4.31 -13.42 22.92
C GLU A 131 5.57 -13.54 23.78
N LYS A 132 6.59 -14.26 23.31
CA LYS A 132 7.88 -14.37 24.01
C LYS A 132 8.60 -13.03 24.09
N GLY A 133 8.64 -12.27 22.99
CA GLY A 133 9.38 -11.02 22.91
C GLY A 133 8.70 -9.85 23.61
N MET A 134 7.37 -9.72 23.44
CA MET A 134 6.59 -8.59 23.94
C MET A 134 5.96 -8.85 25.32
N LYS A 135 5.98 -10.10 25.81
CA LYS A 135 5.31 -10.53 27.05
C LYS A 135 3.80 -10.24 27.07
N GLU A 136 3.21 -10.04 25.90
CA GLU A 136 1.80 -9.75 25.70
C GLU A 136 1.28 -10.53 24.49
N LYS A 137 -0.02 -10.81 24.49
CA LYS A 137 -0.66 -11.46 23.34
C LYS A 137 -0.63 -10.51 22.13
N PRO A 138 -0.38 -11.01 20.92
CA PRO A 138 -0.47 -10.19 19.73
C PRO A 138 -1.88 -9.58 19.64
N PRO A 139 -1.99 -8.32 19.20
CA PRO A 139 -3.29 -7.70 19.00
C PRO A 139 -4.09 -8.57 18.00
N LYS A 140 -5.23 -9.11 18.47
CA LYS A 140 -5.89 -10.25 17.83
C LYS A 140 -6.23 -10.00 16.37
N TYR A 141 -5.96 -11.02 15.56
CA TYR A 141 -6.54 -11.19 14.24
C TYR A 141 -8.07 -11.15 14.36
N LYS A 142 -8.71 -10.16 13.72
CA LYS A 142 -10.18 -10.01 13.66
C LYS A 142 -10.89 -9.59 14.97
N SER A 143 -10.25 -8.87 15.90
CA SER A 143 -10.96 -8.25 17.03
C SER A 143 -12.14 -7.39 16.54
N LYS A 144 -13.34 -7.60 17.11
CA LYS A 144 -14.43 -6.63 16.98
C LYS A 144 -14.04 -5.40 17.80
N GLY A 145 -14.10 -4.22 17.22
CA GLY A 145 -13.99 -2.96 17.97
C GLY A 145 -12.70 -2.19 17.72
N ASP A 146 -11.55 -2.74 18.09
CA ASP A 146 -10.33 -1.95 18.16
C ASP A 146 -9.16 -2.63 17.44
N LYS A 147 -8.67 -1.92 16.40
CA LYS A 147 -7.50 -2.22 15.54
C LYS A 147 -7.21 -3.72 15.36
N ALA A 148 -7.83 -4.32 14.35
CA ALA A 148 -7.42 -5.65 13.91
C ALA A 148 -6.03 -5.57 13.25
N TYR A 149 -5.16 -6.54 13.52
CA TYR A 149 -3.86 -6.70 12.86
C TYR A 149 -3.81 -8.01 12.07
N THR A 150 -2.84 -8.12 11.17
CA THR A 150 -2.53 -9.35 10.42
C THR A 150 -1.05 -9.40 10.09
N TRP A 151 -0.51 -10.61 10.03
CA TRP A 151 0.82 -10.83 9.50
C TRP A 151 0.84 -10.60 7.98
N HIS A 152 1.85 -9.88 7.52
CA HIS A 152 2.13 -9.56 6.14
C HIS A 152 3.50 -10.13 5.74
N HIS A 153 3.53 -10.88 4.64
CA HIS A 153 4.78 -11.35 4.01
C HIS A 153 5.48 -10.19 3.31
N HIS A 154 6.56 -9.69 3.91
CA HIS A 154 7.39 -8.64 3.33
C HIS A 154 8.24 -9.17 2.17
N HIS A 155 8.70 -8.30 1.27
CA HIS A 155 9.47 -8.71 0.10
C HIS A 155 10.84 -9.32 0.42
N GLU A 156 11.44 -8.92 1.54
CA GLU A 156 12.67 -9.52 2.09
C GLU A 156 12.40 -10.94 2.64
N ASP A 157 13.31 -11.87 2.37
CA ASP A 157 13.15 -13.28 2.70
C ASP A 157 12.95 -13.55 4.19
N GLY A 158 11.86 -14.26 4.50
CA GLY A 158 11.45 -14.61 5.85
C GLY A 158 10.95 -13.42 6.68
N LYS A 159 10.99 -12.18 6.18
CA LYS A 159 10.56 -11.02 6.96
C LYS A 159 9.02 -10.97 7.02
N MET A 160 8.50 -10.97 8.24
CA MET A 160 7.07 -10.90 8.53
C MET A 160 6.78 -9.63 9.33
N GLN A 161 5.76 -8.88 8.92
CA GLN A 161 5.34 -7.65 9.59
C GLN A 161 3.91 -7.81 10.12
N LEU A 162 3.69 -7.52 11.41
CA LEU A 162 2.36 -7.46 12.00
C LEU A 162 1.78 -6.07 11.73
N VAL A 163 0.86 -5.97 10.78
CA VAL A 163 0.35 -4.69 10.26
C VAL A 163 -1.14 -4.49 10.53
N GLU A 164 -1.56 -3.23 10.66
CA GLU A 164 -2.99 -2.89 10.77
C GLU A 164 -3.79 -3.50 9.59
N TYR A 165 -4.79 -4.32 9.93
CA TYR A 165 -5.56 -5.09 8.96
C TYR A 165 -6.23 -4.20 7.91
N GLY A 166 -6.84 -3.08 8.32
CA GLY A 166 -7.51 -2.17 7.41
C GLY A 166 -6.55 -1.60 6.37
N THR A 167 -5.36 -1.17 6.80
CA THR A 167 -4.29 -0.67 5.93
C THR A 167 -3.85 -1.77 4.97
N HIS A 168 -3.55 -2.97 5.48
CA HIS A 168 -3.15 -4.13 4.67
C HIS A 168 -4.20 -4.52 3.63
N ASN A 169 -5.47 -4.65 4.04
CA ASN A 169 -6.57 -5.11 3.20
C ASN A 169 -7.03 -4.05 2.18
N SER A 170 -6.79 -2.76 2.47
CA SER A 170 -7.11 -1.66 1.57
C SER A 170 -6.10 -1.44 0.45
N THR A 171 -4.87 -1.91 0.65
CA THR A 171 -3.77 -1.77 -0.30
C THR A 171 -3.75 -2.97 -1.24
N LYS A 172 -3.94 -2.73 -2.54
CA LYS A 172 -3.68 -3.76 -3.57
C LYS A 172 -2.18 -3.84 -3.79
N HIS A 173 -1.53 -4.86 -3.25
CA HIS A 173 -0.08 -5.00 -3.23
C HIS A 173 0.34 -6.42 -3.59
N ASP A 174 1.62 -6.63 -3.90
CA ASP A 174 2.32 -7.92 -3.95
C ASP A 174 3.09 -8.17 -2.65
N GLY A 175 3.18 -9.42 -2.20
CA GLY A 175 3.78 -9.77 -0.91
C GLY A 175 4.86 -10.82 -1.14
N GLY A 176 5.79 -10.95 -0.21
CA GLY A 176 6.92 -11.89 -0.33
C GLY A 176 6.53 -13.37 -0.37
N ARG A 177 5.26 -13.68 -0.18
CA ARG A 177 4.77 -15.05 -0.34
C ARG A 177 5.11 -15.62 -1.72
N THR A 178 4.98 -14.81 -2.76
CA THR A 178 5.25 -15.26 -4.13
C THR A 178 6.74 -15.34 -4.46
N THR A 179 7.62 -14.81 -3.60
CA THR A 179 9.07 -14.79 -3.82
C THR A 179 9.80 -15.85 -3.02
N TRP A 180 9.52 -15.98 -1.71
CA TRP A 180 10.29 -16.84 -0.81
C TRP A 180 9.47 -17.83 0.02
N ALA A 181 8.15 -17.68 0.11
CA ALA A 181 7.29 -18.66 0.77
C ALA A 181 6.70 -19.66 -0.25
N LYS A 182 6.16 -20.78 0.24
CA LYS A 182 5.42 -21.72 -0.62
C LYS A 182 4.02 -21.18 -0.92
N GLY A 183 3.70 -21.06 -2.22
CA GLY A 183 2.34 -20.84 -2.73
C GLY A 183 2.12 -19.50 -3.44
N GLY A 184 1.43 -19.55 -4.58
CA GLY A 184 0.82 -18.38 -5.21
C GLY A 184 -0.35 -17.86 -4.35
N ARG A 185 -0.76 -16.62 -4.62
CA ARG A 185 -1.89 -15.97 -3.94
C ARG A 185 -3.25 -16.41 -4.41
#